data_AF-A0A8T4CGM9-F1
#
_entry.id   AF-A0A8T4CGM9-F1
#
_cell.length_a   1.000
_cell.length_b   1.000
_cell.length_c   1.000
_cell.angle_alpha   90.00
_cell.angle_beta   90.00
_cell.angle_gamma   90.00
#
_symmetry.space_group_name_H-M   'P 1'
#
loop_
_entity.id
_entity.type
_entity.pdbx_description
1 polymer ?
#
loop_
_entity_poly.entity_id
_entity_poly.type
_entity_poly.pdbx_seq_one_letter_code
_entity_poly.pdbx_strand_id
1 'polypeptide(L)'
;MKTGQNAPSKSSSYGAGALVVLVVSIGVAAIAYSLPLLTFNFFNLPAWIFGPLGIYTLAYSLIARNDSTYYLVWGSVMFAIAIISAFYDVISPFVILGILAIVIAIIGIVAYQRSKK
;
A
#
# COMPACT_ATOMS: atom_id res chain seq x y z
N MET A 1 -24.47 32.92 14.02
CA MET A 1 -23.33 32.47 13.21
C MET A 1 -22.54 31.46 14.05
N LYS A 2 -22.82 30.16 13.91
CA LYS A 2 -22.11 29.10 14.64
C LYS A 2 -21.01 28.58 13.71
N THR A 3 -19.76 28.78 14.11
CA THR A 3 -18.59 28.23 13.45
C THR A 3 -18.68 26.71 13.48
N GLY A 4 -18.86 26.10 12.30
CA GLY A 4 -18.85 24.66 12.13
C GLY A 4 -17.48 24.13 12.54
N GLN A 5 -17.45 23.39 13.64
CA GLN A 5 -16.29 22.63 14.07
C GLN A 5 -15.85 21.72 12.92
N ASN A 6 -14.63 21.91 12.45
CA ASN A 6 -13.93 20.99 11.57
C ASN A 6 -13.78 19.66 12.30
N ALA A 7 -14.73 18.75 12.13
CA ALA A 7 -14.49 17.35 12.46
C ALA A 7 -13.34 16.88 11.56
N PRO A 8 -12.23 16.35 12.12
CA PRO A 8 -11.17 15.78 11.29
C PRO A 8 -11.78 14.60 10.54
N SER A 9 -11.97 14.77 9.23
CA SER A 9 -12.41 13.69 8.36
C SER A 9 -11.40 12.54 8.52
N LYS A 10 -11.89 11.31 8.66
CA LYS A 10 -11.10 10.10 8.88
C LYS A 10 -9.97 9.90 7.85
N SER A 11 -10.05 10.56 6.69
CA SER A 11 -9.02 10.64 5.66
C SER A 11 -7.76 11.41 6.08
N SER A 12 -7.88 12.42 6.96
CA SER A 12 -6.75 13.22 7.45
C SER A 12 -5.77 12.39 8.29
N SER A 13 -6.27 11.42 9.07
CA SER A 13 -5.43 10.55 9.90
C SER A 13 -4.66 9.50 9.06
N TYR A 14 -5.32 8.88 8.08
CA TYR A 14 -4.66 7.97 7.15
C TYR A 14 -3.55 8.69 6.37
N GLY A 15 -3.86 9.86 5.80
CA GLY A 15 -2.93 10.64 4.99
C GLY A 15 -1.68 11.04 5.76
N ALA A 16 -1.83 11.48 7.02
CA ALA A 16 -0.70 11.80 7.88
C ALA A 16 0.19 10.56 8.13
N GLY A 17 -0.41 9.42 8.46
CA GLY A 17 0.36 8.19 8.67
C GLY A 17 1.04 7.67 7.41
N ALA A 18 0.37 7.73 6.25
CA ALA A 18 0.96 7.35 4.96
C ALA A 18 2.15 8.25 4.59
N LEU A 19 2.08 9.55 4.90
CA LEU A 19 3.17 10.49 4.67
C LEU A 19 4.37 10.20 5.57
N VAL A 20 4.15 9.87 6.85
CA VAL A 20 5.22 9.42 7.75
C VAL A 20 5.89 8.16 7.21
N VAL A 21 5.11 7.16 6.80
CA VAL A 21 5.63 5.91 6.23
C VAL A 21 6.45 6.19 4.96
N LEU A 22 5.99 7.09 4.10
CA LEU A 22 6.70 7.47 2.88
C LEU A 22 8.06 8.11 3.20
N VAL A 23 8.09 9.11 4.09
CA VAL A 23 9.32 9.81 4.45
C VAL A 23 10.32 8.88 5.13
N VAL A 24 9.83 8.04 6.07
CA VAL A 24 10.66 7.03 6.72
C VAL A 24 11.24 6.07 5.68
N SER A 25 10.42 5.62 4.73
CA SER A 25 10.89 4.68 3.72
C SER A 25 11.98 5.25 2.81
N ILE A 26 11.82 6.50 2.35
CA ILE A 26 12.84 7.20 1.56
C ILE A 26 14.13 7.35 2.38
N GLY A 27 14.02 7.71 3.66
CA GLY A 27 15.17 7.80 4.56
C GLY A 27 15.90 6.47 4.73
N VAL A 28 15.17 5.37 4.94
CA VAL A 28 15.74 4.02 5.04
C VAL A 28 16.39 3.60 3.73
N ALA A 29 15.75 3.85 2.59
CA ALA A 29 16.32 3.55 1.28
C ALA A 29 17.63 4.32 1.02
N ALA A 30 17.67 5.61 1.36
CA ALA A 30 18.86 6.44 1.23
C ALA A 30 20.02 5.89 2.07
N ILE A 31 19.77 5.47 3.32
CA ILE A 31 20.77 4.83 4.18
C ILE A 31 21.23 3.50 3.57
N ALA A 32 20.29 2.64 3.17
CA ALA A 32 20.58 1.31 2.64
C ALA A 32 21.47 1.36 1.37
N TYR A 33 21.20 2.29 0.47
CA TYR A 33 22.00 2.48 -0.76
C TYR A 33 23.29 3.29 -0.54
N SER A 34 23.42 4.01 0.58
CA SER A 34 24.69 4.65 0.96
C SER A 34 25.67 3.65 1.56
N LEU A 35 25.18 2.51 2.04
CA LEU A 35 26.00 1.42 2.53
C LEU A 35 26.36 0.49 1.35
N PRO A 36 27.54 -0.16 1.35
CA PRO A 36 27.93 -1.13 0.33
C PRO A 36 27.16 -2.46 0.43
N LEU A 37 25.96 -2.45 1.01
CA LEU A 37 25.11 -3.62 1.23
C LEU A 37 24.26 -3.94 -0.01
N LEU A 38 23.83 -2.93 -0.76
CA LEU A 38 23.00 -3.11 -1.94
C LEU A 38 23.55 -2.31 -3.13
N THR A 39 23.56 -2.94 -4.31
CA THR A 39 23.77 -2.24 -5.58
C THR A 39 22.55 -1.38 -5.90
N PHE A 40 22.78 -0.12 -6.22
CA PHE A 40 21.71 0.79 -6.59
C PHE A 40 21.06 0.36 -7.91
N ASN A 41 19.77 0.07 -7.87
CA ASN A 41 18.97 -0.28 -9.03
C ASN A 41 17.66 0.54 -9.03
N PHE A 42 17.41 1.27 -10.11
CA PHE A 42 16.21 2.08 -10.28
C PHE A 42 14.93 1.26 -10.21
N PHE A 43 14.97 0.01 -10.66
CA PHE A 43 13.82 -0.90 -10.60
C PHE A 43 13.42 -1.26 -9.18
N ASN A 44 14.28 -1.09 -8.18
CA ASN A 44 13.97 -1.36 -6.78
C ASN A 44 13.37 -0.14 -6.04
N LEU A 45 13.43 1.07 -6.63
CA LEU A 45 12.89 2.27 -6.01
C LEU A 45 11.38 2.17 -5.72
N PRO A 46 10.54 1.65 -6.65
CA PRO A 46 9.13 1.42 -6.35
C PRO A 46 8.92 0.47 -5.16
N ALA A 47 9.76 -0.54 -4.95
CA ALA A 47 9.65 -1.44 -3.79
C ALA A 47 9.88 -0.72 -2.46
N TRP A 48 10.86 0.18 -2.41
CA TRP A 48 11.07 1.02 -1.24
C TRP A 48 9.87 1.93 -0.98
N ILE A 49 9.22 2.49 -2.01
CA ILE A 49 8.08 3.38 -1.79
C ILE A 49 6.79 2.60 -1.49
N PHE A 50 6.38 1.73 -2.41
CA PHE A 50 5.10 1.05 -2.38
C PHE A 50 5.07 -0.16 -1.45
N GLY A 51 6.22 -0.71 -1.04
CA GLY A 51 6.26 -1.84 -0.11
C GLY A 51 5.73 -1.45 1.27
N PRO A 52 6.43 -0.56 2.00
CA PRO A 52 5.97 -0.07 3.30
C PRO A 52 4.61 0.62 3.22
N LEU A 53 4.38 1.43 2.19
CA LEU A 53 3.11 2.13 2.02
C LEU A 53 1.96 1.15 1.75
N GLY A 54 2.16 0.15 0.89
CA GLY A 54 1.18 -0.91 0.63
C GLY A 54 0.85 -1.72 1.88
N ILE A 55 1.86 -2.12 2.67
CA ILE A 55 1.66 -2.82 3.95
C ILE A 55 0.89 -1.94 4.94
N TYR A 56 1.25 -0.66 5.06
CA TYR A 56 0.54 0.28 5.92
C TYR A 56 -0.93 0.43 5.51
N THR A 57 -1.20 0.56 4.21
CA THR A 57 -2.58 0.65 3.69
C THR A 57 -3.37 -0.64 3.93
N LEU A 58 -2.76 -1.81 3.75
CA LEU A 58 -3.36 -3.10 4.07
C LEU A 58 -3.66 -3.22 5.57
N ALA A 59 -2.73 -2.85 6.44
CA ALA A 59 -2.94 -2.86 7.88
C ALA A 59 -4.05 -1.89 8.30
N TYR A 60 -4.05 -0.67 7.73
CA TYR A 60 -5.07 0.34 8.00
C TYR A 60 -6.46 -0.13 7.56
N SER A 61 -6.55 -0.89 6.47
CA SER A 61 -7.82 -1.43 5.97
C SER A 61 -8.57 -2.30 6.99
N LEU A 62 -7.84 -3.00 7.87
CA LEU A 62 -8.41 -3.82 8.93
C LEU A 62 -9.06 -2.99 10.04
N ILE A 63 -8.57 -1.78 10.24
CA ILE A 63 -9.03 -0.83 11.28
C ILE A 63 -10.14 0.08 10.71
N ALA A 64 -10.06 0.41 9.43
CA ALA A 64 -10.99 1.31 8.75
C ALA A 64 -12.35 0.66 8.46
N ARG A 65 -13.29 0.69 9.42
CA ARG A 65 -14.64 0.10 9.28
C ARG A 65 -15.47 0.54 8.07
N ASN A 66 -15.36 1.80 7.62
CA ASN A 66 -16.31 2.36 6.64
C ASN A 66 -15.83 2.27 5.18
N ASP A 67 -14.50 2.23 4.95
CA ASP A 67 -13.89 2.23 3.62
C ASP A 67 -12.83 1.10 3.49
N SER A 68 -12.96 0.05 4.30
CA SER A 68 -12.02 -1.08 4.38
C SER A 68 -11.68 -1.65 3.00
N THR A 69 -12.68 -1.85 2.15
CA THR A 69 -12.51 -2.41 0.79
C THR A 69 -11.62 -1.54 -0.09
N TYR A 70 -11.76 -0.21 -0.01
CA TYR A 70 -10.94 0.71 -0.81
C TYR A 70 -9.46 0.60 -0.44
N TYR A 71 -9.16 0.61 0.87
CA TYR A 71 -7.80 0.45 1.37
C TYR A 71 -7.24 -0.95 1.10
N LEU A 72 -8.07 -2.00 1.17
CA LEU A 72 -7.65 -3.37 0.81
C LEU A 72 -7.21 -3.47 -0.65
N VAL A 73 -8.00 -2.94 -1.58
CA VAL A 73 -7.69 -3.00 -3.01
C VAL A 73 -6.43 -2.19 -3.31
N TRP A 74 -6.37 -0.93 -2.88
CA TRP A 74 -5.20 -0.08 -3.13
C TRP A 74 -3.94 -0.59 -2.44
N GLY A 75 -4.04 -1.06 -1.19
CA GLY A 75 -2.93 -1.67 -0.48
C GLY A 75 -2.39 -2.91 -1.21
N SER A 76 -3.28 -3.75 -1.75
CA SER A 76 -2.88 -4.94 -2.54
C SER A 76 -2.18 -4.56 -3.84
N VAL A 77 -2.68 -3.55 -4.55
CA VAL A 77 -2.06 -3.05 -5.79
C VAL A 77 -0.66 -2.49 -5.52
N MET A 78 -0.51 -1.63 -4.50
CA MET A 78 0.79 -1.06 -4.14
C MET A 78 1.77 -2.15 -3.69
N PHE A 79 1.30 -3.11 -2.90
CA PHE A 79 2.12 -4.24 -2.47
C PHE A 79 2.57 -5.11 -3.66
N ALA A 80 1.69 -5.37 -4.63
CA ALA A 80 2.05 -6.09 -5.85
C ALA A 80 3.09 -5.35 -6.68
N ILE A 81 2.98 -4.03 -6.83
CA ILE A 81 4.00 -3.20 -7.50
C ILE A 81 5.34 -3.34 -6.78
N ALA A 82 5.34 -3.36 -5.45
CA ALA A 82 6.56 -3.53 -4.66
C ALA A 82 7.20 -4.90 -4.87
N ILE A 83 6.42 -5.98 -4.91
CA ILE A 83 6.94 -7.32 -5.18
C ILE A 83 7.49 -7.40 -6.61
N ILE A 84 6.76 -6.89 -7.61
CA ILE A 84 7.25 -6.87 -9.00
C ILE A 84 8.59 -6.12 -9.05
N SER A 85 8.65 -4.95 -8.44
CA SER A 85 9.84 -4.10 -8.37
C SER A 85 11.03 -4.78 -7.66
N ALA A 86 10.80 -5.52 -6.57
CA ALA A 86 11.87 -6.16 -5.81
C ALA A 86 12.34 -7.50 -6.40
N PHE A 87 11.48 -8.19 -7.16
CA PHE A 87 11.72 -9.56 -7.63
C PHE A 87 11.61 -9.72 -9.15
N TYR A 88 11.68 -8.62 -9.92
CA TYR A 88 11.52 -8.66 -11.38
C TYR A 88 12.54 -9.58 -12.09
N ASP A 89 13.72 -9.75 -11.50
CA ASP A 89 14.79 -10.64 -12.03
C ASP A 89 14.50 -12.14 -11.81
N VAL A 90 13.67 -12.48 -10.83
CA VAL A 90 13.48 -13.86 -10.34
C VAL A 90 12.07 -14.37 -10.65
N ILE A 91 11.07 -13.49 -10.60
CA ILE A 91 9.66 -13.84 -10.73
C ILE A 91 9.08 -13.06 -11.91
N SER A 92 8.43 -13.76 -12.84
CA SER A 92 7.71 -13.12 -13.93
C SER A 92 6.62 -12.18 -13.40
N PRO A 93 6.57 -10.91 -13.83
CA PRO A 93 5.55 -9.95 -13.39
C PRO A 93 4.12 -10.45 -13.64
N PHE A 94 3.91 -11.27 -14.69
CA PHE A 94 2.61 -11.83 -15.02
C PHE A 94 2.05 -12.76 -13.93
N VAL A 95 2.92 -13.49 -13.22
CA VAL A 95 2.50 -14.36 -12.10
C VAL A 95 1.93 -13.50 -10.98
N ILE A 96 2.63 -12.41 -10.63
CA ILE A 96 2.21 -11.49 -9.56
C ILE A 96 0.92 -10.77 -9.95
N LEU A 97 0.79 -10.32 -11.20
CA LEU A 97 -0.43 -9.71 -11.72
C LEU A 97 -1.62 -10.69 -11.72
N GLY A 98 -1.39 -11.95 -12.06
CA GLY A 98 -2.40 -13.00 -11.98
C GLY A 98 -2.90 -13.22 -10.55
N ILE A 99 -1.98 -13.33 -9.59
CA ILE A 99 -2.33 -13.43 -8.16
C ILE A 99 -3.11 -12.19 -7.70
N LEU A 100 -2.66 -10.99 -8.08
CA LEU A 100 -3.33 -9.74 -7.74
C LEU A 100 -4.77 -9.72 -8.27
N ALA A 101 -5.00 -10.14 -9.51
CA ALA A 101 -6.33 -10.21 -10.11
C ALA A 101 -7.26 -11.14 -9.31
N ILE A 102 -6.76 -12.30 -8.89
CA ILE A 102 -7.51 -13.26 -8.05
C ILE A 102 -7.83 -12.63 -6.69
N VAL A 103 -6.86 -11.99 -6.03
CA VAL A 103 -7.04 -11.32 -4.74
C VAL A 103 -8.09 -10.22 -4.83
N ILE A 104 -8.03 -9.35 -5.86
CA ILE A 104 -9.02 -8.29 -6.08
C ILE A 104 -10.41 -8.88 -6.31
N ALA A 105 -10.53 -9.96 -7.10
CA ALA A 105 -11.80 -10.64 -7.33
C ALA A 105 -12.40 -11.17 -6.02
N ILE A 106 -11.58 -11.82 -5.17
CA ILE A 106 -12.01 -12.31 -3.85
C ILE A 106 -12.48 -11.14 -2.96
N ILE A 107 -11.72 -10.05 -2.90
CA ILE A 107 -12.10 -8.85 -2.14
C ILE A 107 -13.46 -8.31 -2.63
N GLY A 108 -13.66 -8.23 -3.94
CA GLY A 108 -14.92 -7.78 -4.55
C GLY A 108 -16.10 -8.67 -4.17
N ILE A 109 -15.94 -9.99 -4.22
CA ILE A 109 -16.99 -10.96 -3.84
C ILE A 109 -17.33 -10.82 -2.35
N VAL A 110 -16.33 -10.78 -1.47
CA VAL A 110 -16.54 -10.65 -0.03
C VAL A 110 -17.23 -9.31 0.31
N ALA A 111 -16.81 -8.22 -0.34
CA ALA A 111 -17.43 -6.92 -0.15
C ALA A 111 -18.90 -6.92 -0.62
N TYR A 112 -19.20 -7.53 -1.75
CA TYR A 112 -20.56 -7.69 -2.26
C TYR A 112 -21.45 -8.47 -1.28
N GLN A 113 -20.95 -9.59 -0.75
CA GLN A 113 -21.69 -10.41 0.22
C GLN A 113 -21.96 -9.66 1.53
N ARG A 114 -21.02 -8.84 2.00
CA ARG A 114 -21.21 -8.00 3.22
C ARG A 114 -22.25 -6.91 3.01
N SER A 115 -22.40 -6.37 1.81
CA SER A 115 -23.41 -5.34 1.49
C SER A 115 -24.83 -5.90 1.44
N LYS A 116 -24.99 -7.20 1.16
CA LYS A 116 -26.30 -7.86 1.06
C LYS A 116 -26.84 -8.39 2.40
N LYS A 117 -25.98 -8.51 3.42
CA LYS A 117 -26.36 -8.86 4.79
C LYS A 117 -26.72 -7.62 5.59
#